data_AF-A0AAD7U961-F1
#
_entry.id   AF-A0AAD7U961-F1
#
_cell.length_a   1.000
_cell.length_b   1.000
_cell.length_c   1.000
_cell.angle_alpha   90.00
_cell.angle_beta   90.00
_cell.angle_gamma   90.00
#
_symmetry.space_group_name_H-M   'P 1'
#
loop_
_entity.id
_entity.type
_entity.pdbx_description
1 polymer ?
#
loop_
_entity_poly.entity_id
_entity_poly.type
_entity_poly.pdbx_seq_one_letter_code
_entity_poly.pdbx_strand_id
1 'polypeptide(L)'
;MELSDMATSSERGSSIRRRQRTKRPVDSAFRQQKLSAFQPILTPRVIILTLGVIGCACVLTGSMVVVLSQKVVQAKVQYDGVDTASRYEACKVDGFDQFRRCEVRLKVPRKMRSPVDVYYELSNVRQNHRRYSTSINFYQLMGDQKDRNELSSCAPLKVNESRTLNPCGLIANSMFSDKFDLTSHTMKERGIALWSDKKKLDQPDDFDYAVVDDDDDVSGCVFEPCDDALCSKYGLPATCFGYECQDYEFENGKCDTGDAALFYYPEPYDYQYLWQTYPYLVSPLVGVKNEHFIVWMRTAALPHFRKIYGRITHTLHEHEVLTFNVTANFWARKFDGRKWLVVSTQGPIGGKNIVLGVGYLILGAVCLSLSLAFLALQHTQPRRVGDVSQAITTLRA
;
A
#
# COMPACT_ATOMS: atom_id res chain seq x y z
N MET A 1 11.39 -22.97 81.89
CA MET A 1 12.17 -22.83 83.13
C MET A 1 13.24 -21.77 82.87
N GLU A 2 13.11 -20.52 83.28
CA GLU A 2 12.03 -19.81 83.98
C GLU A 2 12.31 -18.29 83.90
N LEU A 3 11.23 -17.52 83.76
CA LEU A 3 10.89 -16.23 84.39
C LEU A 3 11.95 -15.09 84.51
N SER A 4 11.66 -13.89 83.96
CA SER A 4 10.98 -12.72 84.62
C SER A 4 12.01 -11.68 85.13
N ASP A 5 11.80 -10.39 85.35
CA ASP A 5 10.71 -9.42 85.18
C ASP A 5 11.27 -7.98 85.39
N MET A 6 10.50 -6.98 84.92
CA MET A 6 10.30 -5.55 85.26
C MET A 6 11.30 -4.63 86.05
N ALA A 7 11.34 -3.35 85.57
CA ALA A 7 11.50 -2.02 86.24
C ALA A 7 12.88 -1.61 86.85
N THR A 8 13.39 -0.36 86.94
CA THR A 8 12.90 1.05 86.85
C THR A 8 14.06 2.05 86.53
N SER A 9 13.69 3.26 86.06
CA SER A 9 14.35 4.58 85.88
C SER A 9 15.80 4.90 86.33
N SER A 10 16.55 5.66 85.48
CA SER A 10 17.14 6.97 85.84
C SER A 10 17.72 7.69 84.61
N GLU A 11 17.47 9.00 84.51
CA GLU A 11 17.73 9.88 83.37
C GLU A 11 19.21 10.00 83.00
N ARG A 12 19.53 9.89 81.71
CA ARG A 12 20.82 10.31 81.16
C ARG A 12 20.54 11.18 79.93
N GLY A 13 20.77 12.48 80.07
CA GLY A 13 20.57 13.47 79.03
C GLY A 13 21.35 13.12 77.75
N SER A 14 20.64 12.61 76.76
CA SER A 14 21.12 12.41 75.40
C SER A 14 21.20 13.77 74.71
N SER A 15 22.41 14.29 74.52
CA SER A 15 22.64 15.42 73.62
C SER A 15 22.46 14.94 72.18
N ILE A 16 21.24 15.11 71.65
CA ILE A 16 20.91 14.91 70.24
C ILE A 16 21.70 15.96 69.44
N ARG A 17 22.87 15.58 68.89
CA ARG A 17 23.57 16.40 67.90
C ARG A 17 22.67 16.54 66.67
N ARG A 18 22.00 17.69 66.53
CA ARG A 18 21.35 18.12 65.28
C ARG A 18 22.38 18.01 64.16
N ARG A 19 22.21 17.02 63.28
CA ARG A 19 22.94 16.95 62.01
C ARG A 19 22.57 18.21 61.21
N GLN A 20 23.47 19.19 61.16
CA GLN A 20 23.25 20.39 60.33
C GLN A 20 23.03 19.93 58.88
N ARG A 21 21.83 20.20 58.34
CA ARG A 21 21.55 20.00 56.90
C ARG A 21 22.42 20.97 56.12
N THR A 22 23.48 20.45 55.49
CA THR A 22 24.35 21.26 54.63
C THR A 22 23.58 21.64 53.36
N LYS A 23 23.61 22.91 52.96
CA LYS A 23 23.09 23.36 51.65
C LYS A 23 24.01 22.98 50.47
N ARG A 24 25.07 22.19 50.72
CA ARG A 24 26.01 21.77 49.69
C ARG A 24 25.30 20.83 48.71
N PRO A 25 25.33 21.12 47.39
CA PRO A 25 24.75 20.24 46.40
C PRO A 25 25.49 18.89 46.38
N VAL A 26 24.75 17.84 46.03
CA VAL A 26 25.29 16.47 45.96
C VAL A 26 26.38 16.39 44.89
N ASP A 27 27.55 15.88 45.28
CA ASP A 27 28.72 15.73 44.42
C ASP A 27 28.60 14.46 43.57
N SER A 28 27.81 14.55 42.50
CA SER A 28 27.65 13.47 41.50
C SER A 28 27.99 13.99 40.12
N ALA A 29 28.56 13.16 39.25
CA ALA A 29 28.96 13.54 37.90
C ALA A 29 27.80 14.17 37.10
N PHE A 30 26.58 13.68 37.28
CA PHE A 30 25.38 14.26 36.67
C PHE A 30 25.07 15.67 37.21
N ARG A 31 24.98 15.85 38.54
CA ARG A 31 24.62 17.15 39.15
C ARG A 31 25.72 18.20 39.03
N GLN A 32 26.97 17.77 38.87
CA GLN A 32 28.13 18.65 38.68
C GLN A 32 28.48 18.87 37.20
N GLN A 33 27.68 18.34 36.26
CA GLN A 33 27.91 18.44 34.81
C GLN A 33 29.30 17.92 34.37
N LYS A 34 29.78 16.86 35.02
CA LYS A 34 31.06 16.18 34.74
C LYS A 34 30.84 14.78 34.14
N LEU A 35 29.75 14.60 33.40
CA LEU A 35 29.53 13.35 32.66
C LEU A 35 30.61 13.18 31.59
N SER A 36 31.04 11.94 31.36
CA SER A 36 31.91 11.61 30.23
C SER A 36 31.21 11.97 28.93
N ALA A 37 31.78 12.89 28.18
CA ALA A 37 31.24 13.35 26.91
C ALA A 37 32.33 13.32 25.85
N PHE A 38 31.98 12.86 24.64
CA PHE A 38 32.81 13.00 23.46
C PHE A 38 32.53 14.35 22.80
N GLN A 39 33.56 15.16 22.61
CA GLN A 39 33.45 16.50 22.01
C GLN A 39 34.20 16.53 20.67
N PRO A 40 33.55 16.12 19.56
CA PRO A 40 34.19 16.14 18.26
C PRO A 40 34.42 17.57 17.79
N ILE A 41 35.68 17.95 17.62
CA ILE A 41 36.04 19.22 17.01
C ILE A 41 36.11 19.02 15.50
N LEU A 42 35.18 19.64 14.77
CA LEU A 42 35.11 19.57 13.32
C LEU A 42 36.22 20.43 12.70
N THR A 43 37.40 19.83 12.51
CA THR A 43 38.49 20.49 11.80
C THR A 43 38.29 20.47 10.28
N PRO A 44 38.80 21.46 9.53
CA PRO A 44 38.66 21.49 8.06
C PRO A 44 39.13 20.22 7.36
N ARG A 45 40.22 19.59 7.84
CA ARG A 45 40.73 18.33 7.28
C ARG A 45 39.72 17.18 7.42
N VAL A 46 39.09 17.06 8.58
CA VAL A 46 38.07 16.03 8.83
C VAL A 46 36.86 16.29 7.95
N ILE A 47 36.40 17.54 7.84
CA ILE A 47 35.25 17.92 6.99
C ILE A 47 35.53 17.63 5.51
N ILE A 48 36.70 17.98 4.99
CA ILE A 48 37.09 17.71 3.59
C ILE A 48 37.08 16.21 3.31
N LEU A 49 37.70 15.40 4.19
CA LEU A 49 37.73 13.95 4.01
C LEU A 49 36.33 13.33 4.08
N THR A 50 35.51 13.73 5.06
CA THR A 50 34.15 13.19 5.20
C THR A 50 33.26 13.58 4.02
N LEU A 51 33.26 14.85 3.61
CA LEU A 51 32.50 15.32 2.44
C LEU A 51 32.99 14.67 1.15
N GLY A 52 34.30 14.50 0.97
CA GLY A 52 34.87 13.81 -0.19
C GLY A 52 34.43 12.35 -0.27
N VAL A 53 34.52 11.62 0.85
CA VAL A 53 34.10 10.20 0.91
C VAL A 53 32.60 10.05 0.69
N ILE A 54 31.77 10.85 1.36
CA ILE A 54 30.31 10.84 1.17
C ILE A 54 29.96 11.19 -0.27
N GLY A 55 30.60 12.23 -0.83
CA GLY A 55 30.39 12.66 -2.21
C GLY A 55 30.69 11.57 -3.22
N CYS A 56 31.86 10.93 -3.13
CA CYS A 56 32.24 9.81 -3.98
C CYS A 56 31.27 8.63 -3.83
N ALA A 57 30.90 8.26 -2.61
CA ALA A 57 29.96 7.18 -2.35
C ALA A 57 28.58 7.47 -2.98
N CYS A 58 28.05 8.69 -2.82
CA CYS A 58 26.78 9.11 -3.40
C CYS A 58 26.81 9.12 -4.95
N VAL A 59 27.92 9.51 -5.57
CA VAL A 59 28.05 9.48 -7.04
C VAL A 59 28.07 8.04 -7.55
N LEU A 60 28.79 7.14 -6.88
CA LEU A 60 28.84 5.72 -7.25
C LEU A 60 27.47 5.05 -7.11
N THR A 61 26.80 5.22 -5.96
CA THR A 61 25.48 4.64 -5.72
C THR A 61 24.42 5.27 -6.64
N GLY A 62 24.44 6.58 -6.82
CA GLY A 62 23.53 7.30 -7.72
C GLY A 62 23.63 6.81 -9.16
N SER A 63 24.87 6.68 -9.68
CA SER A 63 25.13 6.16 -11.03
C SER A 63 24.62 4.73 -11.19
N MET A 64 24.88 3.86 -10.20
CA MET A 64 24.38 2.48 -10.20
C MET A 64 22.85 2.43 -10.23
N VAL A 65 22.17 3.24 -9.40
CA VAL A 65 20.70 3.31 -9.35
C VAL A 65 20.12 3.80 -10.69
N VAL A 66 20.71 4.82 -11.32
CA VAL A 66 20.27 5.31 -12.63
C VAL A 66 20.39 4.21 -13.69
N VAL A 67 21.53 3.52 -13.74
CA VAL A 67 21.75 2.41 -14.70
C VAL A 67 20.74 1.28 -14.47
N LEU A 68 20.52 0.88 -13.22
CA LEU A 68 19.54 -0.16 -12.88
C LEU A 68 18.11 0.26 -13.23
N SER A 69 17.75 1.53 -13.01
CA SER A 69 16.43 2.06 -13.37
C SER A 69 16.24 2.14 -14.89
N GLN A 70 17.28 2.44 -15.68
CA GLN A 70 17.17 2.53 -17.13
C GLN A 70 17.06 1.16 -17.82
N LYS A 71 17.51 0.09 -17.16
CA LYS A 71 17.30 -1.29 -17.63
C LYS A 71 15.85 -1.77 -17.54
N VAL A 72 15.01 -1.10 -16.75
CA VAL A 72 13.59 -1.42 -16.64
C VAL A 72 12.87 -0.97 -17.92
N VAL A 73 12.26 -1.93 -18.60
CA VAL A 73 11.52 -1.71 -19.84
C VAL A 73 10.05 -1.52 -19.49
N GLN A 74 9.44 -0.47 -20.04
CA GLN A 74 8.04 -0.13 -19.81
C GLN A 74 7.39 0.27 -21.13
N ALA A 75 6.20 -0.26 -21.38
CA ALA A 75 5.29 0.18 -22.41
C ALA A 75 4.02 0.74 -21.76
N LYS A 76 3.47 1.82 -22.30
CA LYS A 76 2.31 2.53 -21.74
C LYS A 76 1.43 3.03 -22.88
N VAL A 77 0.13 2.82 -22.78
CA VAL A 77 -0.86 3.30 -23.75
C VAL A 77 -2.06 3.91 -23.02
N GLN A 78 -2.55 5.06 -23.50
CA GLN A 78 -3.79 5.67 -23.01
C GLN A 78 -4.96 5.01 -23.72
N TYR A 79 -5.97 4.56 -22.98
CA TYR A 79 -7.11 3.82 -23.55
C TYR A 79 -8.47 4.38 -23.16
N ASP A 80 -8.54 5.57 -22.54
CA ASP A 80 -9.81 6.20 -22.14
C ASP A 80 -10.63 6.78 -23.31
N GLY A 81 -10.15 6.62 -24.54
CA GLY A 81 -10.82 7.08 -25.76
C GLY A 81 -10.78 8.59 -25.99
N VAL A 82 -10.03 9.36 -25.20
CA VAL A 82 -9.89 10.82 -25.38
C VAL A 82 -8.55 11.15 -26.01
N ASP A 83 -8.56 11.98 -27.06
CA ASP A 83 -7.39 12.46 -27.82
C ASP A 83 -6.54 11.37 -28.50
N THR A 84 -6.90 10.09 -28.35
CA THR A 84 -6.24 8.97 -29.03
C THR A 84 -6.77 8.81 -30.45
N ALA A 85 -6.28 9.64 -31.39
CA ALA A 85 -6.43 9.57 -32.85
C ALA A 85 -7.32 8.41 -33.38
N SER A 86 -8.62 8.49 -33.11
CA SER A 86 -9.69 7.48 -33.32
C SER A 86 -9.47 6.02 -32.83
N ARG A 87 -8.25 5.59 -32.48
CA ARG A 87 -7.91 4.17 -32.27
C ARG A 87 -8.61 3.53 -31.06
N TYR A 88 -8.92 4.29 -30.02
CA TYR A 88 -9.54 3.78 -28.78
C TYR A 88 -10.84 4.51 -28.39
N GLU A 89 -11.50 5.21 -29.33
CA GLU A 89 -12.79 5.88 -29.08
C GLU A 89 -13.86 4.89 -28.55
N ALA A 90 -13.80 3.63 -28.97
CA ALA A 90 -14.69 2.57 -28.47
C ALA A 90 -14.58 2.34 -26.95
N CYS A 91 -13.43 2.65 -26.35
CA CYS A 91 -13.20 2.52 -24.91
C CYS A 91 -13.72 3.72 -24.09
N LYS A 92 -14.28 4.74 -24.75
CA LYS A 92 -14.73 5.96 -24.08
C LYS A 92 -15.94 5.70 -23.21
N VAL A 93 -15.83 6.04 -21.92
CA VAL A 93 -16.91 5.91 -20.93
C VAL A 93 -17.42 7.30 -20.54
N ASP A 94 -18.72 7.53 -20.74
CA ASP A 94 -19.41 8.81 -20.46
C ASP A 94 -20.34 8.81 -19.24
N GLY A 95 -20.43 7.70 -18.52
CA GLY A 95 -21.32 7.53 -17.39
C GLY A 95 -21.03 6.23 -16.64
N PHE A 96 -21.84 5.94 -15.64
CA PHE A 96 -21.78 4.67 -14.91
C PHE A 96 -22.41 3.55 -15.75
N ASP A 97 -21.97 2.31 -15.50
CA ASP A 97 -22.58 1.07 -15.99
C ASP A 97 -22.70 0.95 -17.53
N GLN A 98 -21.71 1.44 -18.26
CA GLN A 98 -21.69 1.37 -19.74
C GLN A 98 -21.06 0.10 -20.30
N PHE A 99 -20.12 -0.53 -19.58
CA PHE A 99 -19.46 -1.78 -19.97
C PHE A 99 -19.04 -1.87 -21.46
N ARG A 100 -18.37 -0.83 -21.97
CA ARG A 100 -17.99 -0.77 -23.39
C ARG A 100 -16.85 -1.72 -23.70
N ARG A 101 -17.03 -2.57 -24.70
CA ARG A 101 -15.98 -3.48 -25.18
C ARG A 101 -15.10 -2.79 -26.22
N CYS A 102 -13.79 -2.86 -26.04
CA CYS A 102 -12.83 -2.32 -26.99
C CYS A 102 -11.52 -3.11 -26.96
N GLU A 103 -10.70 -2.95 -27.99
CA GLU A 103 -9.42 -3.64 -28.12
C GLU A 103 -8.25 -2.65 -27.96
N VAL A 104 -7.35 -2.93 -27.03
CA VAL A 104 -6.17 -2.10 -26.77
C VAL A 104 -4.92 -2.86 -27.17
N ARG A 105 -4.14 -2.27 -28.08
CA ARG A 105 -2.88 -2.85 -28.59
C ARG A 105 -1.68 -2.12 -28.02
N LEU A 106 -0.78 -2.87 -27.40
CA LEU A 106 0.44 -2.33 -26.79
C LEU A 106 1.66 -3.00 -27.42
N LYS A 107 2.52 -2.19 -28.04
CA LYS A 107 3.75 -2.65 -28.69
C LYS A 107 4.90 -2.70 -27.69
N VAL A 108 5.57 -3.84 -27.59
CA VAL A 108 6.71 -4.05 -26.70
C VAL A 108 7.95 -3.36 -27.29
N PRO A 109 8.55 -2.37 -26.61
CA PRO A 109 9.64 -1.58 -27.18
C PRO A 109 10.98 -2.32 -27.19
N ARG A 110 11.21 -3.24 -26.25
CA ARG A 110 12.44 -4.05 -26.09
C ARG A 110 12.09 -5.34 -25.36
N LYS A 111 12.89 -6.38 -25.52
CA LYS A 111 12.70 -7.68 -24.83
C LYS A 111 12.46 -7.50 -23.32
N MET A 112 11.36 -8.06 -22.80
CA MET A 112 10.97 -8.04 -21.39
C MET A 112 11.08 -9.45 -20.80
N ARG A 113 12.01 -9.68 -19.86
CA ARG A 113 12.15 -10.98 -19.20
C ARG A 113 11.00 -11.21 -18.21
N SER A 114 10.49 -12.44 -18.17
CA SER A 114 9.46 -12.87 -17.21
C SER A 114 9.94 -12.77 -15.75
N PRO A 115 9.06 -12.47 -14.78
CA PRO A 115 7.65 -12.08 -14.96
C PRO A 115 7.52 -10.61 -15.40
N VAL A 116 6.51 -10.34 -16.24
CA VAL A 116 6.18 -8.98 -16.68
C VAL A 116 4.88 -8.54 -16.04
N ASP A 117 4.88 -7.44 -15.31
CA ASP A 117 3.69 -6.96 -14.63
C ASP A 117 2.84 -6.09 -15.54
N VAL A 118 1.53 -6.25 -15.42
CA VAL A 118 0.50 -5.43 -16.04
C VAL A 118 -0.12 -4.56 -14.95
N TYR A 119 -0.20 -3.26 -15.20
CA TYR A 119 -0.78 -2.27 -14.32
C TYR A 119 -1.84 -1.46 -15.07
N TYR A 120 -2.88 -1.05 -14.37
CA TYR A 120 -3.64 0.13 -14.75
C TYR A 120 -3.08 1.36 -14.04
N GLU A 121 -3.09 2.49 -14.73
CA GLU A 121 -2.66 3.77 -14.20
C GLU A 121 -3.79 4.78 -14.35
N LEU A 122 -4.03 5.54 -13.28
CA LEU A 122 -5.07 6.56 -13.19
C LEU A 122 -4.43 7.90 -12.84
N SER A 123 -4.89 8.96 -13.50
CA SER A 123 -4.55 10.33 -13.14
C SER A 123 -5.73 11.06 -12.52
N ASN A 124 -5.40 12.07 -11.71
CA ASN A 124 -6.36 12.98 -11.08
C ASN A 124 -7.40 12.30 -10.17
N VAL A 125 -7.13 11.07 -9.71
CA VAL A 125 -7.97 10.35 -8.74
C VAL A 125 -7.35 10.49 -7.35
N ARG A 126 -7.99 11.26 -6.46
CA ARG A 126 -7.41 11.68 -5.18
C ARG A 126 -7.71 10.70 -4.04
N GLN A 127 -7.11 9.51 -4.09
CA GLN A 127 -7.25 8.51 -3.02
C GLN A 127 -6.64 8.97 -1.68
N ASN A 128 -5.70 9.91 -1.71
CA ASN A 128 -5.05 10.49 -0.53
C ASN A 128 -5.88 11.57 0.17
N HIS A 129 -7.04 11.96 -0.37
CA HIS A 129 -7.89 12.95 0.26
C HIS A 129 -8.40 12.41 1.61
N ARG A 130 -8.24 13.17 2.70
CA ARG A 130 -8.54 12.72 4.07
C ARG A 130 -9.92 12.07 4.20
N ARG A 131 -10.97 12.69 3.65
CA ARG A 131 -12.35 12.15 3.71
C ARG A 131 -12.50 10.84 2.94
N TYR A 132 -11.70 10.62 1.89
CA TYR A 132 -11.72 9.38 1.12
C TYR A 132 -10.95 8.28 1.88
N SER A 133 -9.71 8.57 2.29
CA SER A 133 -8.83 7.58 2.94
C SER A 133 -9.31 7.12 4.32
N THR A 134 -10.14 7.91 5.00
CA THR A 134 -10.75 7.50 6.28
C THR A 134 -12.12 6.84 6.12
N SER A 135 -12.70 6.83 4.91
CA SER A 135 -14.06 6.31 4.66
C SER A 135 -14.03 4.80 4.42
N ILE A 136 -13.85 4.06 5.52
CA ILE A 136 -13.67 2.61 5.56
C ILE A 136 -14.03 2.08 6.95
N ASN A 137 -14.48 0.83 7.03
CA ASN A 137 -14.62 0.11 8.30
C ASN A 137 -13.79 -1.18 8.22
N PHE A 138 -12.82 -1.33 9.13
CA PHE A 138 -11.94 -2.50 9.12
C PHE A 138 -12.58 -3.75 9.73
N TYR A 139 -13.57 -3.61 10.63
CA TYR A 139 -14.26 -4.75 11.22
C TYR A 139 -15.06 -5.52 10.17
N GLN A 140 -15.83 -4.81 9.35
CA GLN A 140 -16.52 -5.39 8.19
C GLN A 140 -15.56 -6.13 7.24
N LEU A 141 -14.37 -5.56 7.00
CA LEU A 141 -13.36 -6.17 6.14
C LEU A 141 -12.69 -7.39 6.79
N MET A 142 -12.76 -7.53 8.11
CA MET A 142 -12.21 -8.66 8.87
C MET A 142 -13.25 -9.76 9.14
N GLY A 143 -14.47 -9.63 8.62
CA GLY A 143 -15.56 -10.61 8.80
C GLY A 143 -16.65 -10.22 9.80
N ASP A 144 -16.40 -9.20 10.62
CA ASP A 144 -17.31 -8.78 11.69
C ASP A 144 -18.40 -7.85 11.12
N GLN A 145 -19.64 -8.34 11.08
CA GLN A 145 -20.79 -7.56 10.66
C GLN A 145 -21.12 -6.46 11.67
N LYS A 146 -21.42 -5.27 11.14
CA LYS A 146 -21.64 -4.07 11.94
C LYS A 146 -22.92 -3.38 11.53
N ASP A 147 -23.73 -3.06 12.53
CA ASP A 147 -24.96 -2.31 12.37
C ASP A 147 -24.69 -0.92 11.80
N ARG A 148 -25.69 -0.39 11.09
CA ARG A 148 -25.68 0.95 10.47
C ARG A 148 -25.21 2.06 11.41
N ASN A 149 -25.53 1.99 12.69
CA ASN A 149 -25.19 3.01 13.69
C ASN A 149 -23.70 3.04 14.03
N GLU A 150 -23.01 1.91 13.91
CA GLU A 150 -21.59 1.76 14.26
C GLU A 150 -20.67 2.15 13.09
N LEU A 151 -21.21 2.33 11.89
CA LEU A 151 -20.47 2.65 10.66
C LEU A 151 -20.15 4.15 10.50
N SER A 152 -19.88 4.87 11.59
CA SER A 152 -19.57 6.31 11.56
C SER A 152 -18.36 6.66 10.67
N SER A 153 -17.34 5.80 10.67
CA SER A 153 -16.12 5.97 9.87
C SER A 153 -16.38 5.94 8.35
N CYS A 154 -17.40 5.21 7.90
CA CYS A 154 -17.74 5.07 6.48
C CYS A 154 -18.50 6.26 5.88
N ALA A 155 -18.74 7.33 6.63
CA ALA A 155 -19.40 8.51 6.08
C ALA A 155 -18.66 9.05 4.82
N PRO A 156 -19.38 9.53 3.79
CA PRO A 156 -20.83 9.64 3.70
C PRO A 156 -21.57 8.38 3.21
N LEU A 157 -20.86 7.36 2.72
CA LEU A 157 -21.46 6.25 1.99
C LEU A 157 -21.54 4.99 2.86
N LYS A 158 -22.62 4.88 3.63
CA LYS A 158 -22.87 3.76 4.55
C LYS A 158 -23.97 2.82 4.08
N VAL A 159 -24.92 3.36 3.31
CA VAL A 159 -26.17 2.71 2.93
C VAL A 159 -26.39 3.01 1.47
N ASN A 160 -26.89 2.02 0.74
CA ASN A 160 -27.48 2.21 -0.57
C ASN A 160 -28.96 1.91 -0.46
N GLU A 161 -29.81 2.90 -0.77
CA GLU A 161 -31.26 2.83 -0.56
C GLU A 161 -31.62 2.49 0.91
N SER A 162 -32.09 1.27 1.16
CA SER A 162 -32.40 0.74 2.49
C SER A 162 -31.34 -0.22 3.05
N ARG A 163 -30.44 -0.76 2.21
CA ARG A 163 -29.45 -1.78 2.60
C ARG A 163 -28.15 -1.18 3.09
N THR A 164 -27.62 -1.73 4.17
CA THR A 164 -26.31 -1.34 4.71
C THR A 164 -25.20 -1.90 3.82
N LEU A 165 -24.26 -1.06 3.39
CA LEU A 165 -23.15 -1.50 2.55
C LEU A 165 -22.15 -2.33 3.38
N ASN A 166 -21.76 -3.49 2.85
CA ASN A 166 -20.74 -4.33 3.43
C ASN A 166 -19.78 -4.84 2.32
N PRO A 167 -18.61 -4.21 2.13
CA PRO A 167 -18.01 -3.16 2.94
C PRO A 167 -18.54 -1.75 2.64
N CYS A 168 -18.68 -0.94 3.68
CA CYS A 168 -19.07 0.46 3.57
C CYS A 168 -17.89 1.38 3.22
N GLY A 169 -18.24 2.61 2.83
CA GLY A 169 -17.30 3.70 2.64
C GLY A 169 -16.89 3.96 1.20
N LEU A 170 -16.26 5.10 0.98
CA LEU A 170 -15.94 5.59 -0.37
C LEU A 170 -14.87 4.74 -1.06
N ILE A 171 -13.94 4.13 -0.31
CA ILE A 171 -12.83 3.38 -0.90
C ILE A 171 -13.38 2.16 -1.65
N ALA A 172 -14.14 1.31 -0.95
CA ALA A 172 -14.72 0.10 -1.53
C ALA A 172 -15.68 0.40 -2.68
N ASN A 173 -16.56 1.39 -2.50
CA ASN A 173 -17.62 1.75 -3.46
C ASN A 173 -17.16 2.68 -4.60
N SER A 174 -15.85 2.85 -4.77
CA SER A 174 -15.27 3.52 -5.94
C SER A 174 -14.20 2.65 -6.61
N MET A 175 -14.29 1.32 -6.43
CA MET A 175 -13.37 0.36 -7.03
C MET A 175 -13.22 0.58 -8.54
N PHE A 176 -11.98 0.42 -9.00
CA PHE A 176 -11.69 0.41 -10.42
C PHE A 176 -12.44 -0.73 -11.11
N SER A 177 -13.22 -0.39 -12.14
CA SER A 177 -14.22 -1.31 -12.71
C SER A 177 -13.99 -1.74 -14.16
N ASP A 178 -12.84 -1.42 -14.76
CA ASP A 178 -12.52 -1.98 -16.08
C ASP A 178 -11.94 -3.40 -15.94
N LYS A 179 -12.33 -4.30 -16.86
CA LYS A 179 -11.77 -5.66 -16.98
C LYS A 179 -10.81 -5.74 -18.17
N PHE A 180 -9.65 -6.37 -17.99
CA PHE A 180 -8.66 -6.57 -19.05
C PHE A 180 -8.43 -8.06 -19.32
N ASP A 181 -8.77 -8.52 -20.51
CA ASP A 181 -8.53 -9.89 -20.94
C ASP A 181 -7.40 -9.91 -21.99
N LEU A 182 -6.26 -10.52 -21.64
CA LEU A 182 -5.12 -10.62 -22.55
C LEU A 182 -5.33 -11.79 -23.52
N THR A 183 -5.50 -11.50 -24.81
CA THR A 183 -5.76 -12.54 -25.83
C THR A 183 -4.49 -13.13 -26.41
N SER A 184 -3.39 -12.37 -26.41
CA SER A 184 -2.12 -12.82 -26.99
C SER A 184 -1.32 -13.81 -26.14
N HIS A 185 -1.51 -13.78 -24.81
CA HIS A 185 -0.71 -14.53 -23.83
C HIS A 185 -1.54 -14.80 -22.58
N THR A 186 -1.11 -15.75 -21.75
CA THR A 186 -1.70 -15.97 -20.43
C THR A 186 -1.24 -14.91 -19.43
N MET A 187 -2.21 -14.25 -18.78
CA MET A 187 -1.99 -13.32 -17.68
C MET A 187 -2.50 -13.95 -16.38
N LYS A 188 -1.65 -14.01 -15.36
CA LYS A 188 -2.04 -14.42 -14.02
C LYS A 188 -2.51 -13.21 -13.22
N GLU A 189 -3.76 -13.21 -12.79
CA GLU A 189 -4.34 -12.15 -11.95
C GLU A 189 -4.26 -12.47 -10.44
N ARG A 190 -3.58 -13.58 -10.09
CA ARG A 190 -3.35 -14.02 -8.71
C ARG A 190 -1.95 -13.70 -8.21
N GLY A 191 -1.79 -13.62 -6.88
CA GLY A 191 -0.54 -13.28 -6.23
C GLY A 191 -0.10 -11.84 -6.50
N ILE A 192 -1.02 -10.96 -6.89
CA ILE A 192 -0.82 -9.53 -7.12
C ILE A 192 -0.94 -8.72 -5.82
N ALA A 193 -1.74 -9.20 -4.87
CA ALA A 193 -1.92 -8.59 -3.56
C ALA A 193 -0.78 -8.97 -2.59
N LEU A 194 -0.53 -8.11 -1.59
CA LEU A 194 0.46 -8.41 -0.55
C LEU A 194 -0.09 -9.49 0.40
N TRP A 195 0.75 -10.46 0.75
CA TRP A 195 0.39 -11.57 1.65
C TRP A 195 -0.21 -11.09 2.99
N SER A 196 0.28 -9.98 3.55
CA SER A 196 -0.22 -9.44 4.81
C SER A 196 -1.60 -8.82 4.70
N ASP A 197 -1.95 -8.28 3.52
CA ASP A 197 -3.27 -7.70 3.28
C ASP A 197 -4.27 -8.81 2.97
N LYS A 198 -3.85 -9.85 2.23
CA LYS A 198 -4.65 -11.07 2.03
C LYS A 198 -5.08 -11.73 3.34
N LYS A 199 -4.23 -11.72 4.36
CA LYS A 199 -4.54 -12.28 5.68
C LYS A 199 -5.51 -11.42 6.51
N LYS A 200 -5.61 -10.12 6.21
CA LYS A 200 -6.44 -9.19 6.98
C LYS A 200 -7.89 -9.13 6.49
N LEU A 201 -8.12 -9.45 5.23
CA LEU A 201 -9.44 -9.34 4.62
C LEU A 201 -10.12 -10.71 4.65
N ASP A 202 -11.27 -10.79 5.29
CA ASP A 202 -12.05 -12.02 5.44
C ASP A 202 -13.52 -11.80 5.04
N GLN A 203 -14.15 -12.87 4.56
CA GLN A 203 -15.60 -12.86 4.34
C GLN A 203 -16.32 -12.78 5.69
N PRO A 204 -17.60 -12.41 5.74
CA PRO A 204 -18.37 -12.37 6.98
C PRO A 204 -18.26 -13.67 7.79
N ASP A 205 -18.25 -13.60 9.12
CA ASP A 205 -18.00 -14.77 9.99
C ASP A 205 -18.97 -15.94 9.73
N ASP A 206 -20.23 -15.65 9.39
CA ASP A 206 -21.27 -16.65 9.06
C ASP A 206 -21.42 -16.90 7.54
N PHE A 207 -20.47 -16.46 6.72
CA PHE A 207 -20.44 -16.79 5.29
C PHE A 207 -20.03 -18.25 5.09
N ASP A 208 -20.80 -18.98 4.29
CA ASP A 208 -20.49 -20.36 3.92
C ASP A 208 -20.88 -20.65 2.47
N TYR A 209 -20.23 -21.64 1.86
CA TYR A 209 -20.52 -22.08 0.50
C TYR A 209 -20.21 -23.55 0.28
N ALA A 210 -20.92 -24.16 -0.66
CA ALA A 210 -20.73 -25.54 -1.07
C ALA A 210 -20.74 -25.62 -2.60
N VAL A 211 -19.87 -26.45 -3.15
CA VAL A 211 -19.87 -26.78 -4.58
C VAL A 211 -20.86 -27.90 -4.78
N VAL A 212 -21.72 -27.72 -5.77
CA VAL A 212 -22.88 -28.58 -6.03
C VAL A 212 -22.49 -29.65 -7.05
N ASP A 213 -23.10 -30.82 -6.95
CA ASP A 213 -22.92 -31.87 -7.95
C ASP A 213 -23.57 -31.46 -9.29
N ASP A 214 -23.05 -31.96 -10.42
CA ASP A 214 -23.48 -31.61 -11.79
C ASP A 214 -24.99 -31.85 -12.06
N ASP A 215 -25.63 -32.72 -11.27
CA ASP A 215 -27.06 -33.05 -11.40
C ASP A 215 -27.99 -32.00 -10.76
N ASP A 216 -27.47 -31.12 -9.89
CA ASP A 216 -28.25 -30.10 -9.20
C ASP A 216 -28.15 -28.75 -9.92
N ASP A 217 -29.27 -28.31 -10.50
CA ASP A 217 -29.33 -27.04 -11.23
C ASP A 217 -29.47 -25.82 -10.30
N VAL A 218 -28.47 -24.94 -10.32
CA VAL A 218 -28.48 -23.65 -9.60
C VAL A 218 -28.80 -22.44 -10.47
N SER A 219 -28.95 -22.64 -11.79
CA SER A 219 -29.13 -21.53 -12.75
C SER A 219 -30.40 -20.71 -12.49
N GLY A 220 -31.43 -21.35 -11.92
CA GLY A 220 -32.69 -20.72 -11.55
C GLY A 220 -32.64 -19.82 -10.30
N CYS A 221 -31.59 -19.90 -9.48
CA CYS A 221 -31.53 -19.24 -8.18
C CYS A 221 -30.29 -18.36 -7.96
N VAL A 222 -29.81 -17.74 -9.04
CA VAL A 222 -28.67 -16.79 -8.98
C VAL A 222 -29.08 -15.43 -8.40
N PHE A 223 -30.29 -14.96 -8.73
CA PHE A 223 -30.80 -13.64 -8.31
C PHE A 223 -31.92 -13.73 -7.27
N GLU A 224 -32.46 -14.93 -7.07
CA GLU A 224 -33.48 -15.24 -6.07
C GLU A 224 -32.98 -16.42 -5.22
N PRO A 225 -33.42 -16.54 -3.95
CA PRO A 225 -33.01 -17.66 -3.10
C PRO A 225 -33.33 -19.01 -3.74
N CYS A 226 -32.43 -19.99 -3.54
CA CYS A 226 -32.66 -21.37 -3.96
C CYS A 226 -33.71 -22.05 -3.06
N ASP A 227 -34.18 -23.24 -3.48
CA ASP A 227 -35.08 -24.05 -2.66
C ASP A 227 -34.41 -24.43 -1.32
N ASP A 228 -35.12 -24.24 -0.22
CA ASP A 228 -34.65 -24.53 1.15
C ASP A 228 -34.15 -25.97 1.28
N ALA A 229 -34.77 -26.91 0.55
CA ALA A 229 -34.37 -28.31 0.53
C ALA A 229 -32.99 -28.51 -0.13
N LEU A 230 -32.70 -27.76 -1.20
CA LEU A 230 -31.41 -27.77 -1.89
C LEU A 230 -30.33 -27.14 -1.00
N CYS A 231 -30.60 -26.00 -0.37
CA CYS A 231 -29.67 -25.39 0.59
C CYS A 231 -29.35 -26.36 1.75
N SER A 232 -30.38 -26.98 2.32
CA SER A 232 -30.24 -27.92 3.45
C SER A 232 -29.48 -29.19 3.08
N LYS A 233 -29.60 -29.68 1.83
CA LYS A 233 -28.83 -30.82 1.30
C LYS A 233 -27.32 -30.59 1.43
N TYR A 234 -26.88 -29.35 1.21
CA TYR A 234 -25.47 -28.94 1.27
C TYR A 234 -25.08 -28.29 2.60
N GLY A 235 -25.95 -28.31 3.61
CA GLY A 235 -25.69 -27.77 4.94
C GLY A 235 -25.75 -26.24 5.04
N LEU A 236 -26.32 -25.57 4.04
CA LEU A 236 -26.47 -24.11 4.01
C LEU A 236 -27.85 -23.67 4.54
N PRO A 237 -27.95 -22.46 5.10
CA PRO A 237 -29.23 -21.88 5.51
C PRO A 237 -30.21 -21.70 4.34
N ALA A 238 -31.51 -21.66 4.65
CA ALA A 238 -32.63 -21.55 3.70
C ALA A 238 -32.51 -20.41 2.66
N THR A 239 -31.81 -19.32 2.98
CA THR A 239 -31.62 -18.17 2.06
C THR A 239 -30.30 -18.23 1.28
N CYS A 240 -29.91 -19.42 0.82
CA CYS A 240 -28.74 -19.58 -0.03
C CYS A 240 -29.03 -19.19 -1.49
N PHE A 241 -27.99 -18.85 -2.24
CA PHE A 241 -28.04 -18.43 -3.64
C PHE A 241 -27.12 -19.29 -4.49
N GLY A 242 -27.47 -19.44 -5.76
CA GLY A 242 -26.69 -20.15 -6.77
C GLY A 242 -25.63 -19.26 -7.41
N TYR A 243 -24.50 -19.87 -7.78
CA TYR A 243 -23.44 -19.23 -8.55
C TYR A 243 -22.83 -20.22 -9.53
N GLU A 244 -22.67 -19.80 -10.78
CA GLU A 244 -21.94 -20.57 -11.78
C GLU A 244 -20.49 -20.09 -11.82
N CYS A 245 -19.55 -21.01 -11.62
CA CYS A 245 -18.15 -20.69 -11.46
C CYS A 245 -17.52 -20.31 -12.79
N GLN A 246 -17.03 -19.08 -12.86
CA GLN A 246 -16.35 -18.53 -14.03
C GLN A 246 -14.83 -18.69 -13.91
N ASP A 247 -14.16 -18.71 -15.06
CA ASP A 247 -12.70 -18.85 -15.13
C ASP A 247 -11.96 -17.87 -14.21
N TYR A 248 -10.91 -18.39 -13.55
CA TYR A 248 -9.84 -17.68 -12.82
C TYR A 248 -10.05 -17.32 -11.33
N GLU A 249 -11.06 -17.84 -10.63
CA GLU A 249 -11.33 -17.36 -9.25
C GLU A 249 -10.90 -18.28 -8.08
N PHE A 250 -10.65 -19.57 -8.30
CA PHE A 250 -10.39 -20.53 -7.21
C PHE A 250 -8.99 -21.20 -7.26
N GLU A 251 -8.28 -21.25 -6.13
CA GLU A 251 -7.17 -22.20 -5.92
C GLU A 251 -7.03 -22.73 -4.49
N ASN A 252 -8.02 -22.57 -3.61
CA ASN A 252 -8.04 -23.22 -2.30
C ASN A 252 -9.47 -23.60 -1.85
N GLY A 253 -10.37 -23.82 -2.82
CA GLY A 253 -11.79 -24.14 -2.67
C GLY A 253 -12.32 -24.66 -4.02
N LYS A 254 -13.19 -25.68 -3.99
CA LYS A 254 -13.40 -26.68 -5.04
C LYS A 254 -14.28 -26.26 -6.24
N CYS A 255 -14.21 -25.03 -6.76
CA CYS A 255 -15.08 -24.64 -7.87
C CYS A 255 -14.26 -24.37 -9.14
N ASP A 256 -14.18 -25.36 -10.01
CA ASP A 256 -13.57 -25.21 -11.33
C ASP A 256 -14.57 -24.54 -12.29
N THR A 257 -14.08 -24.12 -13.46
CA THR A 257 -14.93 -23.43 -14.43
C THR A 257 -15.96 -24.35 -15.03
N GLY A 258 -17.22 -23.93 -14.96
CA GLY A 258 -18.37 -24.74 -15.37
C GLY A 258 -19.03 -25.48 -14.20
N ASP A 259 -18.41 -25.49 -13.02
CA ASP A 259 -19.04 -26.03 -11.81
C ASP A 259 -20.10 -25.05 -11.28
N ALA A 260 -21.06 -25.60 -10.53
CA ALA A 260 -22.04 -24.84 -9.78
C ALA A 260 -21.64 -24.74 -8.30
N ALA A 261 -22.01 -23.65 -7.64
CA ALA A 261 -21.90 -23.50 -6.20
C ALA A 261 -23.16 -22.87 -5.59
N LEU A 262 -23.47 -23.27 -4.37
CA LEU A 262 -24.40 -22.57 -3.49
C LEU A 262 -23.61 -21.78 -2.46
N PHE A 263 -24.06 -20.57 -2.15
CA PHE A 263 -23.43 -19.73 -1.15
C PHE A 263 -24.46 -19.02 -0.28
N TYR A 264 -24.06 -18.71 0.95
CA TYR A 264 -24.87 -18.00 1.91
C TYR A 264 -24.09 -16.81 2.48
N TYR A 265 -24.77 -15.67 2.52
CA TYR A 265 -24.31 -14.49 3.25
C TYR A 265 -25.28 -14.19 4.39
N PRO A 266 -24.79 -13.82 5.59
CA PRO A 266 -25.65 -13.44 6.71
C PRO A 266 -26.49 -12.20 6.40
N GLU A 267 -27.76 -12.22 6.83
CA GLU A 267 -28.72 -11.12 6.66
C GLU A 267 -28.76 -10.53 5.21
N PRO A 268 -29.04 -11.35 4.18
CA PRO A 268 -28.86 -10.97 2.78
C PRO A 268 -29.83 -9.88 2.29
N TYR A 269 -30.89 -9.60 3.05
CA TYR A 269 -31.86 -8.53 2.75
C TYR A 269 -31.50 -7.19 3.38
N ASP A 270 -30.74 -7.19 4.49
CA ASP A 270 -30.35 -5.99 5.23
C ASP A 270 -29.03 -5.41 4.75
N TYR A 271 -28.15 -6.26 4.22
CA TYR A 271 -26.84 -5.88 3.71
C TYR A 271 -26.74 -5.97 2.18
N GLN A 272 -26.00 -5.03 1.59
CA GLN A 272 -25.53 -5.12 0.21
C GLN A 272 -24.04 -5.45 0.22
N TYR A 273 -23.70 -6.62 -0.31
CA TYR A 273 -22.34 -7.14 -0.32
C TYR A 273 -21.51 -6.67 -1.52
N LEU A 274 -20.18 -6.77 -1.41
CA LEU A 274 -19.25 -6.32 -2.45
C LEU A 274 -19.57 -6.90 -3.85
N TRP A 275 -19.87 -8.19 -3.92
CA TRP A 275 -20.18 -8.87 -5.18
C TRP A 275 -21.47 -8.33 -5.83
N GLN A 276 -22.45 -7.86 -5.04
CA GLN A 276 -23.66 -7.22 -5.56
C GLN A 276 -23.37 -5.83 -6.12
N THR A 277 -22.40 -5.12 -5.53
CA THR A 277 -21.93 -3.82 -6.04
C THR A 277 -21.09 -3.97 -7.31
N TYR A 278 -20.32 -5.06 -7.43
CA TYR A 278 -19.40 -5.32 -8.55
C TYR A 278 -19.54 -6.74 -9.13
N PRO A 279 -20.72 -7.13 -9.66
CA PRO A 279 -21.02 -8.51 -10.05
C PRO A 279 -20.15 -9.04 -11.21
N TYR A 280 -19.59 -8.15 -12.02
CA TYR A 280 -18.73 -8.51 -13.16
C TYR A 280 -17.23 -8.61 -12.82
N LEU A 281 -16.85 -8.30 -11.58
CA LEU A 281 -15.44 -8.22 -11.14
C LEU A 281 -15.16 -9.05 -9.90
N VAL A 282 -16.17 -9.25 -9.06
CA VAL A 282 -16.04 -9.92 -7.76
C VAL A 282 -17.11 -10.99 -7.68
N SER A 283 -16.68 -12.24 -7.68
CA SER A 283 -17.54 -13.37 -7.35
C SER A 283 -18.01 -13.37 -5.89
N PRO A 284 -19.24 -13.85 -5.62
CA PRO A 284 -19.75 -14.00 -4.26
C PRO A 284 -18.91 -14.93 -3.41
N LEU A 285 -18.26 -15.95 -4.00
CA LEU A 285 -17.48 -16.92 -3.22
C LEU A 285 -16.18 -16.31 -2.67
N VAL A 286 -15.57 -15.42 -3.46
CA VAL A 286 -14.31 -14.76 -3.10
C VAL A 286 -14.57 -13.46 -2.33
N GLY A 287 -15.55 -12.67 -2.75
CA GLY A 287 -15.96 -11.43 -2.11
C GLY A 287 -14.78 -10.48 -1.83
N VAL A 288 -14.66 -10.03 -0.58
CA VAL A 288 -13.59 -9.09 -0.17
C VAL A 288 -12.18 -9.68 -0.23
N LYS A 289 -12.03 -11.00 -0.40
CA LYS A 289 -10.73 -11.66 -0.61
C LYS A 289 -10.21 -11.52 -2.04
N ASN A 290 -10.98 -10.92 -2.95
CA ASN A 290 -10.58 -10.72 -4.34
C ASN A 290 -9.32 -9.85 -4.40
N GLU A 291 -8.27 -10.31 -5.10
CA GLU A 291 -6.98 -9.61 -5.06
C GLU A 291 -7.01 -8.24 -5.73
N HIS A 292 -7.85 -8.03 -6.75
CA HIS A 292 -8.05 -6.69 -7.34
C HIS A 292 -8.69 -5.74 -6.35
N PHE A 293 -9.65 -6.22 -5.57
CA PHE A 293 -10.25 -5.45 -4.48
C PHE A 293 -9.21 -5.12 -3.41
N ILE A 294 -8.42 -6.09 -2.95
CA ILE A 294 -7.35 -5.87 -1.95
C ILE A 294 -6.34 -4.83 -2.46
N VAL A 295 -5.91 -4.95 -3.71
CA VAL A 295 -5.00 -3.97 -4.35
C VAL A 295 -5.65 -2.58 -4.42
N TRP A 296 -6.94 -2.49 -4.68
CA TRP A 296 -7.67 -1.22 -4.69
C TRP A 296 -7.74 -0.58 -3.31
N MET A 297 -8.09 -1.35 -2.28
CA MET A 297 -8.24 -0.90 -0.89
C MET A 297 -6.98 -0.25 -0.31
N ARG A 298 -5.80 -0.62 -0.82
CA ARG A 298 -4.56 0.09 -0.51
C ARG A 298 -4.51 1.46 -1.21
N THR A 299 -4.94 2.51 -0.53
CA THR A 299 -4.95 3.88 -1.07
C THR A 299 -3.57 4.37 -1.53
N ALA A 300 -3.50 4.99 -2.70
CA ALA A 300 -2.29 5.63 -3.19
C ALA A 300 -2.01 6.98 -2.50
N ALA A 301 -0.73 7.32 -2.33
CA ALA A 301 -0.30 8.57 -1.72
C ALA A 301 -0.42 9.80 -2.64
N LEU A 302 -0.49 9.59 -3.96
CA LEU A 302 -0.52 10.63 -4.98
C LEU A 302 -1.78 10.47 -5.86
N PRO A 303 -2.27 11.56 -6.48
CA PRO A 303 -3.44 11.53 -7.36
C PRO A 303 -3.18 10.88 -8.72
N HIS A 304 -1.91 10.69 -9.06
CA HIS A 304 -1.47 9.93 -10.21
C HIS A 304 -0.77 8.67 -9.70
N PHE A 305 -1.39 7.52 -9.93
CA PHE A 305 -0.91 6.25 -9.39
C PHE A 305 -1.20 5.11 -10.34
N ARG A 306 -0.48 4.01 -10.14
CA ARG A 306 -0.73 2.75 -10.83
C ARG A 306 -0.94 1.64 -9.81
N LYS A 307 -1.73 0.65 -10.19
CA LYS A 307 -2.04 -0.54 -9.39
C LYS A 307 -1.86 -1.76 -10.27
N ILE A 308 -1.30 -2.81 -9.68
CA ILE A 308 -1.05 -4.06 -10.38
C ILE A 308 -2.40 -4.73 -10.71
N TYR A 309 -2.51 -5.26 -11.91
CA TYR A 309 -3.69 -5.99 -12.38
C TYR A 309 -3.35 -7.47 -12.61
N GLY A 310 -2.20 -7.75 -13.20
CA GLY A 310 -1.79 -9.14 -13.45
C GLY A 310 -0.31 -9.27 -13.77
N ARG A 311 0.15 -10.50 -13.94
CA ARG A 311 1.52 -10.83 -14.38
C ARG A 311 1.50 -11.79 -15.55
N ILE A 312 2.24 -11.43 -16.59
CA ILE A 312 2.51 -12.30 -17.72
C ILE A 312 3.71 -13.17 -17.35
N THR A 313 3.53 -14.48 -17.39
CA THR A 313 4.55 -15.47 -16.96
C THR A 313 5.55 -15.83 -18.04
N HIS A 314 5.41 -15.28 -19.25
CA HIS A 314 6.29 -15.53 -20.38
C HIS A 314 7.16 -14.31 -20.68
N THR A 315 8.31 -14.56 -21.31
CA THR A 315 9.21 -13.48 -21.77
C THR A 315 8.65 -12.89 -23.05
N LEU A 316 8.50 -11.56 -23.09
CA LEU A 316 8.01 -10.85 -24.26
C LEU A 316 9.16 -10.38 -25.14
N HIS A 317 8.99 -10.47 -26.45
CA HIS A 317 10.00 -10.11 -27.44
C HIS A 317 9.84 -8.66 -27.92
N GLU A 318 10.91 -8.11 -28.48
CA GLU A 318 10.89 -6.75 -29.03
C GLU A 318 9.95 -6.67 -30.24
N HIS A 319 9.19 -5.57 -30.34
CA HIS A 319 8.16 -5.30 -31.34
C HIS A 319 6.94 -6.21 -31.32
N GLU A 320 6.87 -7.16 -30.39
CA GLU A 320 5.67 -7.95 -30.14
C GLU A 320 4.48 -7.05 -29.75
N VAL A 321 3.27 -7.43 -30.17
CA VAL A 321 2.06 -6.65 -29.91
C VAL A 321 1.17 -7.44 -28.96
N LEU A 322 0.98 -6.89 -27.76
CA LEU A 322 0.02 -7.40 -26.79
C LEU A 322 -1.36 -6.85 -27.12
N THR A 323 -2.35 -7.72 -27.20
CA THR A 323 -3.75 -7.37 -27.47
C THR A 323 -4.59 -7.64 -26.22
N PHE A 324 -5.20 -6.58 -25.70
CA PHE A 324 -6.10 -6.65 -24.55
C PHE A 324 -7.52 -6.36 -25.00
N ASN A 325 -8.43 -7.29 -24.75
CA ASN A 325 -9.86 -7.04 -24.82
C ASN A 325 -10.27 -6.37 -23.51
N VAL A 326 -10.68 -5.12 -23.60
CA VAL A 326 -11.01 -4.29 -22.45
C VAL A 326 -12.52 -4.11 -22.38
N THR A 327 -13.11 -4.43 -21.24
CA THR A 327 -14.47 -4.04 -20.90
C THR A 327 -14.38 -2.79 -20.03
N ALA A 328 -14.51 -1.62 -20.65
CA ALA A 328 -14.37 -0.32 -20.02
C ALA A 328 -15.67 0.12 -19.33
N ASN A 329 -15.60 0.36 -18.03
CA ASN A 329 -16.73 0.81 -17.20
C ASN A 329 -16.35 1.97 -16.25
N PHE A 330 -15.08 2.12 -15.89
CA PHE A 330 -14.64 3.12 -14.93
C PHE A 330 -14.65 4.53 -15.54
N TRP A 331 -15.49 5.42 -14.98
CA TRP A 331 -15.68 6.79 -15.47
C TRP A 331 -14.69 7.80 -14.87
N ALA A 332 -13.42 7.70 -15.28
CA ALA A 332 -12.34 8.57 -14.79
C ALA A 332 -12.56 10.07 -15.10
N ARG A 333 -13.25 10.39 -16.20
CA ARG A 333 -13.46 11.77 -16.66
C ARG A 333 -14.36 12.60 -15.73
N LYS A 334 -15.17 11.96 -14.89
CA LYS A 334 -15.92 12.65 -13.82
C LYS A 334 -14.99 13.49 -12.92
N PHE A 335 -13.72 13.11 -12.84
CA PHE A 335 -12.70 13.79 -12.04
C PHE A 335 -11.61 14.44 -12.91
N ASP A 336 -11.87 14.66 -14.20
CA ASP A 336 -10.86 15.08 -15.18
C ASP A 336 -9.60 14.18 -15.14
N GLY A 337 -9.84 12.89 -14.94
CA GLY A 337 -8.82 11.85 -14.92
C GLY A 337 -8.69 11.15 -16.27
N ARG A 338 -7.56 10.48 -16.45
CA ARG A 338 -7.23 9.67 -17.63
C ARG A 338 -6.87 8.25 -17.20
N LYS A 339 -6.97 7.30 -18.15
CA LYS A 339 -6.68 5.88 -17.91
C LYS A 339 -5.59 5.38 -18.85
N TRP A 340 -4.60 4.68 -18.30
CA TRP A 340 -3.56 4.02 -19.08
C TRP A 340 -3.39 2.56 -18.69
N LEU A 341 -3.05 1.76 -19.68
CA LEU A 341 -2.59 0.40 -19.51
C LEU A 341 -1.06 0.42 -19.61
N VAL A 342 -0.40 -0.20 -18.63
CA VAL A 342 1.06 -0.16 -18.47
C VAL A 342 1.58 -1.58 -18.30
N VAL A 343 2.55 -1.95 -19.12
CA VAL A 343 3.27 -3.23 -19.02
C VAL A 343 4.73 -2.91 -18.71
N SER A 344 5.26 -3.48 -17.62
CA SER A 344 6.59 -3.15 -17.12
C SER A 344 7.31 -4.36 -16.56
N THR A 345 8.61 -4.46 -16.81
CA THR A 345 9.47 -5.36 -16.01
C THR A 345 9.73 -4.75 -14.63
N GLN A 346 10.15 -5.60 -13.69
CA GLN A 346 10.69 -5.15 -12.40
C GLN A 346 12.22 -5.22 -12.42
N GLY A 347 12.87 -4.16 -11.94
CA GLY A 347 14.28 -4.16 -11.59
C GLY A 347 14.50 -4.49 -10.10
N PRO A 348 15.75 -4.66 -9.66
CA PRO A 348 16.08 -4.93 -8.25
C PRO A 348 15.61 -3.86 -7.27
N ILE A 349 15.40 -2.63 -7.76
CA ILE A 349 14.98 -1.45 -6.98
C ILE A 349 13.49 -1.12 -7.25
N GLY A 350 12.78 -2.02 -7.94
CA GLY A 350 11.39 -1.83 -8.34
C GLY A 350 11.24 -1.34 -9.79
N GLY A 351 10.28 -0.45 -10.03
CA GLY A 351 9.95 0.05 -11.36
C GLY A 351 10.96 1.06 -11.92
N LYS A 352 10.70 1.53 -13.14
CA LYS A 352 11.47 2.61 -13.78
C LYS A 352 11.29 3.92 -13.01
N ASN A 353 12.30 4.31 -12.23
CA ASN A 353 12.34 5.58 -11.51
C ASN A 353 13.78 6.09 -11.35
N ILE A 354 14.13 7.11 -12.12
CA ILE A 354 15.48 7.72 -12.09
C ILE A 354 15.65 8.78 -10.99
N VAL A 355 14.57 9.23 -10.36
CA VAL A 355 14.58 10.38 -9.43
C VAL A 355 15.51 10.12 -8.24
N LEU A 356 15.47 8.91 -7.68
CA LEU A 356 16.34 8.52 -6.57
C LEU A 356 17.82 8.61 -6.98
N GLY A 357 18.17 8.03 -8.13
CA GLY A 357 19.54 8.05 -8.64
C GLY A 357 20.03 9.47 -8.93
N VAL A 358 19.20 10.30 -9.57
CA VAL A 358 19.52 11.72 -9.82
C VAL A 358 19.69 12.50 -8.51
N GLY A 359 18.85 12.24 -7.50
CA GLY A 359 18.99 12.87 -6.18
C GLY A 359 20.33 12.55 -5.51
N TYR A 360 20.77 11.28 -5.58
CA TYR A 360 22.09 10.87 -5.09
C TYR A 360 23.24 11.54 -5.87
N LEU A 361 23.11 11.68 -7.19
CA LEU A 361 24.11 12.37 -8.02
C LEU A 361 24.21 13.87 -7.66
N ILE A 362 23.07 14.54 -7.46
CA ILE A 362 23.04 15.95 -7.06
C ILE A 362 23.70 16.12 -5.68
N LEU A 363 23.31 15.30 -4.69
CA LEU A 363 23.89 15.34 -3.36
C LEU A 363 25.41 15.08 -3.40
N GLY A 364 25.84 14.08 -4.18
CA GLY A 364 27.24 13.77 -4.38
C GLY A 364 28.02 14.94 -4.98
N ALA A 365 27.48 15.58 -6.01
CA ALA A 365 28.08 16.75 -6.64
C ALA A 365 28.20 17.95 -5.69
N VAL A 366 27.17 18.19 -4.86
CA VAL A 366 27.21 19.24 -3.83
C VAL A 366 28.25 18.94 -2.75
N CYS A 367 28.35 17.70 -2.27
CA CYS A 367 29.37 17.32 -1.29
C CYS A 367 30.80 17.46 -1.85
N LEU A 368 31.03 17.05 -3.09
CA LEU A 368 32.33 17.19 -3.74
C LEU A 368 32.71 18.65 -4.01
N SER A 369 31.76 19.47 -4.45
CA SER A 369 32.01 20.90 -4.67
C SER A 369 32.34 21.63 -3.36
N LEU A 370 31.63 21.34 -2.28
CA LEU A 370 31.94 21.86 -0.94
C LEU A 370 33.30 21.37 -0.44
N SER A 371 33.63 20.09 -0.63
CA SER A 371 34.95 19.54 -0.28
C SER A 371 36.09 20.28 -0.99
N LEU A 372 35.94 20.51 -2.31
CA LEU A 372 36.91 21.27 -3.11
C LEU A 372 37.01 22.73 -2.66
N ALA A 373 35.89 23.37 -2.33
CA ALA A 373 35.88 24.73 -1.81
C ALA A 373 36.61 24.84 -0.46
N PHE A 374 36.36 23.93 0.49
CA PHE A 374 37.09 23.89 1.76
C PHE A 374 38.58 23.60 1.57
N LEU A 375 38.94 22.74 0.62
CA LEU A 375 40.33 22.47 0.27
C LEU A 375 41.03 23.72 -0.31
N ALA A 376 40.36 24.45 -1.21
CA ALA A 376 40.85 25.71 -1.76
C ALA A 376 41.00 26.80 -0.69
N LEU A 377 40.03 26.92 0.23
CA LEU A 377 40.11 27.85 1.36
C LEU A 377 41.25 27.48 2.31
N GLN A 378 41.44 26.20 2.60
CA GLN A 378 42.53 25.75 3.46
C GLN A 378 43.90 26.01 2.82
N HIS A 379 43.99 25.93 1.48
CA HIS A 379 45.22 26.22 0.75
C HIS A 379 45.51 27.73 0.63
N THR A 380 44.48 28.56 0.42
CA THR A 380 44.63 30.01 0.24
C THR A 380 44.68 30.79 1.56
N GLN A 381 44.00 30.32 2.62
CA GLN A 381 43.93 30.98 3.93
C GLN A 381 44.09 29.97 5.09
N PRO A 382 45.28 29.37 5.27
CA PRO A 382 45.50 28.41 6.33
C PRO A 382 45.44 29.08 7.71
N ARG A 383 44.46 28.70 8.55
CA ARG A 383 44.45 29.05 9.97
C ARG A 383 45.05 27.91 10.80
N ARG A 384 45.87 28.25 11.80
CA ARG A 384 46.36 27.27 12.78
C ARG A 384 45.25 26.93 13.77
N VAL A 385 44.98 25.64 13.95
CA VAL A 385 44.01 25.16 14.93
C VAL A 385 44.55 25.39 16.34
N GLY A 386 43.76 26.03 17.20
CA GLY A 386 44.16 26.35 18.58
C GLY A 386 44.96 27.64 18.74
N ASP A 387 45.05 28.48 17.70
CA ASP A 387 45.69 29.80 17.82
C ASP A 387 44.80 30.78 18.61
N VAL A 388 45.27 31.19 19.80
CA VAL A 388 44.55 32.07 20.73
C VAL A 388 44.76 33.56 20.39
N SER A 389 45.64 33.87 19.44
CA SER A 389 46.02 35.25 19.11
C SER A 389 44.80 36.12 18.79
N GLN A 390 43.85 35.60 18.01
CA GLN A 390 42.62 36.32 17.66
C GLN A 390 41.69 36.57 18.86
N ALA A 391 41.61 35.63 19.81
CA ALA A 391 40.83 35.80 21.03
C ALA A 391 41.47 36.81 21.99
N ILE A 392 42.81 36.83 22.06
CA ILE A 392 43.55 37.80 22.87
C ILE A 392 43.40 39.22 22.30
N THR A 393 43.38 39.38 20.96
CA THR A 393 43.16 40.69 20.33
C THR A 393 41.74 41.24 20.58
N THR A 394 40.72 40.38 20.60
CA THR A 394 39.34 40.80 20.90
C THR A 394 39.07 41.07 22.38
N LEU A 395 39.82 40.47 23.30
CA LEU A 395 39.74 40.77 24.74
C LEU A 395 40.53 42.02 25.14
N ARG A 396 41.41 42.51 24.28
CA ARG A 396 42.21 43.73 24.48
C ARG A 396 41.62 44.97 23.81
N ALA A 397 40.64 44.79 22.93
CA ALA A 397 39.81 45.86 22.37
C ALA A 397 38.57 46.04 23.24
#